data_AF-A0A8J7HJT2-F1
#
_entry.id   AF-A0A8J7HJT2-F1
#
_cell.length_a   1.000
_cell.length_b   1.000
_cell.length_c   1.000
_cell.angle_alpha   90.00
_cell.angle_beta   90.00
_cell.angle_gamma   90.00
#
_symmetry.space_group_name_H-M   'P 1'
#
loop_
_entity.id
_entity.type
_entity.pdbx_description
1 polymer ?
#
loop_
_entity_poly.entity_id
_entity_poly.type
_entity_poly.pdbx_seq_one_letter_code
_entity_poly.pdbx_strand_id
1 'polypeptide(L)'
;MVSVWIDQALSSSRSLATDLETAHKWLHRIAECLRYGNGSDHKGDDTGTQTEKAPLTSFQVQREMEDLLQQFVTEEEQHPAQFALKNKLQRLWHKYAANLLYCYDIPGLPPDNLKMETMFSHLRRHQRRISGRKSTAELRDFGQYQVLFLAQSEKQLLEQIQQVPVTEYKAQRRRLALSEAPRQQKHRLHHDPVSAIQSLVHQHQEILSVLESQALSY
;
A
#
# COMPACT_ATOMS: atom_id res chain seq x y z
N MET A 1 22.01 52.18 11.82
CA MET A 1 22.03 51.04 12.76
C MET A 1 21.06 49.94 12.33
N VAL A 2 19.82 50.25 11.95
CA VAL A 2 18.82 49.27 11.45
C VAL A 2 19.24 48.55 10.16
N SER A 3 19.97 49.20 9.24
CA SER A 3 20.40 48.56 7.97
C SER A 3 21.35 47.38 8.18
N VAL A 4 22.30 47.49 9.12
CA VAL A 4 23.28 46.43 9.42
C VAL A 4 22.61 45.15 9.91
N TRP A 5 21.54 45.28 10.70
CA TRP A 5 20.77 44.13 11.19
C TRP A 5 19.95 43.46 10.08
N ILE A 6 19.40 44.25 9.15
CA ILE A 6 18.68 43.73 7.97
C ILE A 6 19.65 43.00 7.04
N ASP A 7 20.83 43.56 6.76
CA ASP A 7 21.84 42.93 5.91
C ASP A 7 22.37 41.63 6.53
N GLN A 8 22.51 41.58 7.85
CA GLN A 8 22.92 40.38 8.57
C GLN A 8 21.83 39.30 8.61
N ALA A 9 20.56 39.69 8.75
CA ALA A 9 19.43 38.76 8.65
C ALA A 9 19.27 38.21 7.21
N LEU A 10 19.48 39.04 6.19
CA LEU A 10 19.41 38.63 4.78
C LEU A 10 20.57 37.70 4.39
N SER A 11 21.78 37.95 4.88
CA SER A 11 22.92 37.05 4.65
C SER A 11 22.75 35.70 5.35
N SER A 12 22.27 35.70 6.60
CA SER A 12 21.98 34.47 7.36
C SER A 12 20.84 33.65 6.74
N SER A 13 19.80 34.31 6.23
CA SER A 13 18.71 33.61 5.53
C SER A 13 19.14 33.07 4.17
N ARG A 14 20.02 33.77 3.44
CA ARG A 14 20.62 33.23 2.20
C ARG A 14 21.47 32.00 2.47
N SER A 15 22.32 32.01 3.48
CA SER A 15 23.15 30.84 3.80
C SER A 15 22.29 29.63 4.15
N LEU A 16 21.25 29.82 4.95
CA LEU A 16 20.27 28.76 5.26
C LEU A 16 19.55 28.26 4.01
N ALA A 17 19.11 29.17 3.12
CA ALA A 17 18.44 28.78 1.87
C ALA A 17 19.37 27.96 0.96
N THR A 18 20.64 28.33 0.85
CA THR A 18 21.63 27.57 0.08
C THR A 18 21.93 26.19 0.69
N ASP A 19 21.94 26.09 2.02
CA ASP A 19 22.10 24.82 2.73
C ASP A 19 20.91 23.89 2.45
N LEU A 20 19.67 24.42 2.53
CA LEU A 20 18.45 23.69 2.20
C LEU A 20 18.41 23.26 0.73
N GLU A 21 18.80 24.12 -0.20
CA GLU A 21 18.85 23.78 -1.63
C GLU A 21 19.82 22.63 -1.89
N THR A 22 20.98 22.63 -1.22
CA THR A 22 21.97 21.58 -1.33
C THR A 22 21.47 20.27 -0.70
N ALA A 23 20.87 20.33 0.50
CA ALA A 23 20.22 19.18 1.12
C ALA A 23 19.13 18.57 0.23
N HIS A 24 18.36 19.41 -0.47
CA HIS A 24 17.34 18.97 -1.41
C HIS A 24 17.93 18.25 -2.64
N LYS A 25 19.04 18.76 -3.21
CA LYS A 25 19.76 18.08 -4.30
C LYS A 25 20.26 16.70 -3.87
N TRP A 26 20.72 16.56 -2.63
CA TRP A 26 21.10 15.26 -2.08
C TRP A 26 19.91 14.30 -1.94
N LEU A 27 18.76 14.78 -1.46
CA LEU A 27 17.52 13.99 -1.43
C LEU A 27 17.15 13.46 -2.82
N HIS A 28 17.30 14.27 -3.86
CA HIS A 28 17.06 13.84 -5.24
C HIS A 28 18.02 12.71 -5.68
N ARG A 29 19.32 12.84 -5.39
CA ARG A 29 20.30 11.78 -5.69
C ARG A 29 19.99 10.47 -4.96
N ILE A 30 19.56 10.56 -3.71
CA ILE A 30 19.14 9.39 -2.92
C ILE A 30 17.88 8.77 -3.52
N ALA A 31 16.90 9.58 -3.91
CA ALA A 31 15.70 9.10 -4.60
C ALA A 31 16.06 8.39 -5.91
N GLU A 32 16.97 8.98 -6.70
CA GLU A 32 17.47 8.36 -7.93
C GLU A 32 18.18 7.03 -7.67
N CYS A 33 19.04 6.95 -6.66
CA CYS A 33 19.70 5.71 -6.22
C CYS A 33 18.68 4.61 -5.91
N LEU A 34 17.62 4.96 -5.18
CA LEU A 34 16.52 4.05 -4.84
C LEU A 34 15.50 3.88 -5.98
N ARG A 35 15.75 4.49 -7.15
CA ARG A 35 14.85 4.53 -8.31
C ARG A 35 13.43 5.05 -7.96
N TYR A 36 13.32 5.81 -6.88
CA TYR A 36 12.10 6.45 -6.41
C TYR A 36 11.70 7.57 -7.37
N GLY A 37 10.45 7.57 -7.84
CA GLY A 37 9.92 8.57 -8.77
C GLY A 37 10.12 8.26 -10.26
N ASN A 38 11.01 7.33 -10.64
CA ASN A 38 11.19 6.93 -12.05
C ASN A 38 10.04 6.04 -12.59
N GLY A 39 9.10 5.65 -11.72
CA GLY A 39 7.96 4.79 -12.06
C GLY A 39 6.62 5.50 -12.22
N SER A 40 6.55 6.84 -12.10
CA SER A 40 5.30 7.62 -12.18
C SER A 40 4.88 7.98 -13.61
N ASP A 41 5.67 7.65 -14.64
CA ASP A 41 5.38 7.96 -16.04
C ASP A 41 5.19 6.72 -16.94
N HIS A 42 4.73 5.60 -16.38
CA HIS A 42 3.96 4.66 -17.19
C HIS A 42 2.51 5.15 -17.28
N LYS A 43 2.32 6.25 -18.00
CA LYS A 43 1.08 6.45 -18.75
C LYS A 43 0.91 5.22 -19.62
N GLY A 44 -0.27 4.61 -19.57
CA GLY A 44 -0.60 3.53 -20.49
C GLY A 44 -0.45 4.05 -21.91
N ASP A 45 0.37 3.38 -22.71
CA ASP A 45 -0.11 2.81 -23.95
C ASP A 45 0.88 1.76 -24.45
N ASP A 46 0.31 0.85 -25.20
CA ASP A 46 0.92 -0.16 -26.02
C ASP A 46 1.96 0.46 -26.99
N THR A 47 3.13 -0.18 -27.10
CA THR A 47 4.06 -0.25 -28.25
C THR A 47 5.53 -0.20 -27.83
N GLY A 48 6.26 -1.19 -28.31
CA GLY A 48 7.58 -1.58 -27.84
C GLY A 48 8.63 -0.49 -27.93
N THR A 49 9.36 -0.32 -26.83
CA THR A 49 10.83 -0.41 -26.78
C THR A 49 11.15 -0.63 -25.31
N GLN A 50 11.06 -1.89 -24.85
CA GLN A 50 11.65 -2.28 -23.57
C GLN A 50 13.15 -2.17 -23.74
N THR A 51 13.71 -1.01 -23.43
CA THR A 51 15.15 -0.92 -23.19
C THR A 51 15.40 -1.78 -21.97
N GLU A 52 15.96 -2.97 -22.20
CA GLU A 52 16.42 -3.94 -21.23
C GLU A 52 17.38 -3.26 -20.23
N LYS A 53 16.85 -2.53 -19.25
CA LYS A 53 17.63 -2.12 -18.09
C LYS A 53 17.85 -3.39 -17.30
N ALA A 54 19.11 -3.82 -17.24
CA ALA A 54 19.55 -4.96 -16.46
C ALA A 54 18.90 -4.93 -15.06
N PRO A 55 18.47 -6.09 -14.54
CA PRO A 55 17.83 -6.17 -13.24
C PRO A 55 18.78 -5.58 -12.19
N LEU A 56 18.34 -4.51 -11.54
CA LEU A 56 19.09 -3.83 -10.49
C LEU A 56 19.12 -4.74 -9.27
N THR A 57 20.30 -5.15 -8.84
CA THR A 57 20.45 -6.07 -7.69
C THR A 57 20.54 -5.31 -6.37
N SER A 58 20.18 -5.95 -5.26
CA SER A 58 20.33 -5.36 -3.92
C SER A 58 21.76 -4.88 -3.64
N PHE A 59 22.75 -5.67 -4.06
CA PHE A 59 24.16 -5.35 -3.90
C PHE A 59 24.57 -4.04 -4.59
N GLN A 60 24.06 -3.80 -5.81
CA GLN A 60 24.34 -2.56 -6.54
C GLN A 60 23.74 -1.35 -5.84
N VAL A 61 22.47 -1.44 -5.41
CA VAL A 61 21.79 -0.36 -4.68
C VAL A 61 22.47 -0.09 -3.35
N GLN A 62 22.88 -1.13 -2.64
CA GLN A 62 23.60 -1.00 -1.38
C GLN A 62 24.92 -0.24 -1.57
N ARG A 63 25.72 -0.64 -2.56
CA ARG A 63 27.00 0.01 -2.84
C ARG A 63 26.81 1.48 -3.26
N GLU A 64 25.89 1.74 -4.19
CA GLU A 64 25.57 3.12 -4.61
C GLU A 64 25.14 3.99 -3.42
N MET A 65 24.34 3.45 -2.51
CA MET A 65 23.88 4.18 -1.33
C MET A 65 25.00 4.40 -0.30
N GLU A 66 25.85 3.40 -0.06
CA GLU A 66 27.00 3.53 0.83
C GLU A 66 28.00 4.55 0.29
N ASP A 67 28.28 4.55 -1.01
CA ASP A 67 29.12 5.54 -1.70
C ASP A 67 28.53 6.94 -1.56
N LEU A 68 27.20 7.11 -1.75
CA LEU A 68 26.52 8.39 -1.56
C LEU A 68 26.62 8.88 -0.10
N LEU A 69 26.44 7.99 0.88
CA LEU A 69 26.56 8.31 2.30
C LEU A 69 27.99 8.73 2.69
N GLN A 70 29.02 8.15 2.04
CA GLN A 70 30.42 8.53 2.23
C GLN A 70 30.74 9.89 1.61
N GLN A 71 30.21 10.18 0.41
CA GLN A 71 30.39 11.49 -0.24
C GLN A 71 29.69 12.62 0.52
N PHE A 72 28.72 12.29 1.36
CA PHE A 72 27.97 13.25 2.14
C PHE A 72 28.78 13.71 3.37
N VAL A 73 29.85 14.47 3.16
CA VAL A 73 30.66 15.06 4.25
C VAL A 73 30.11 16.45 4.55
N THR A 74 29.69 16.68 5.80
CA THR A 74 29.08 17.95 6.20
C THR A 74 29.39 18.25 7.65
N GLU A 75 29.76 19.50 7.95
CA GLU A 75 30.02 20.01 9.28
C GLU A 75 28.73 20.62 9.87
N GLU A 76 28.39 20.25 11.11
CA GLU A 76 27.15 20.68 11.79
C GLU A 76 27.07 22.21 11.93
N GLU A 77 28.21 22.86 12.19
CA GLU A 77 28.28 24.31 12.43
C GLU A 77 28.03 25.15 11.17
N GLN A 78 28.39 24.63 9.98
CA GLN A 78 28.30 25.36 8.72
C GLN A 78 27.01 25.07 7.95
N HIS A 79 26.50 23.83 8.06
CA HIS A 79 25.43 23.31 7.21
C HIS A 79 24.45 22.43 8.02
N PRO A 80 23.65 23.05 8.93
CA PRO A 80 22.81 22.33 9.86
C PRO A 80 21.73 21.48 9.17
N ALA A 81 21.17 21.92 8.04
CA ALA A 81 20.12 21.18 7.34
C ALA A 81 20.68 19.91 6.67
N GLN A 82 21.83 20.02 6.00
CA GLN A 82 22.51 18.86 5.42
C GLN A 82 22.95 17.86 6.48
N PHE A 83 23.49 18.33 7.62
CA PHE A 83 23.87 17.46 8.74
C PHE A 83 22.67 16.72 9.34
N ALA A 84 21.56 17.42 9.57
CA ALA A 84 20.33 16.82 10.08
C ALA A 84 19.78 15.75 9.12
N LEU A 85 19.79 16.04 7.82
CA LEU A 85 19.39 15.10 6.77
C LEU A 85 20.27 13.85 6.77
N LYS A 86 21.60 14.02 6.73
CA LYS A 86 22.58 12.92 6.73
C LYS A 86 22.37 12.01 7.95
N ASN A 87 22.30 12.58 9.14
CA ASN A 87 22.12 11.81 10.38
C ASN A 87 20.81 11.03 10.37
N LYS A 88 19.72 11.67 9.93
CA LYS A 88 18.42 11.00 9.84
C LYS A 88 18.47 9.85 8.84
N LEU A 89 19.06 10.09 7.66
CA LEU A 89 19.20 9.11 6.60
C LEU A 89 20.05 7.92 7.03
N GLN A 90 21.20 8.14 7.64
CA GLN A 90 22.06 7.08 8.15
C GLN A 90 21.32 6.20 9.15
N ARG A 91 20.60 6.81 10.12
CA ARG A 91 19.80 6.05 11.10
C ARG A 91 18.70 5.22 10.42
N LEU A 92 18.02 5.77 9.43
CA LEU A 92 16.98 5.06 8.69
C LEU A 92 17.58 3.93 7.85
N TRP A 93 18.72 4.16 7.20
CA TRP A 93 19.43 3.17 6.40
C TRP A 93 19.87 1.99 7.28
N HIS A 94 20.55 2.24 8.39
CA HIS A 94 20.97 1.17 9.31
C HIS A 94 19.79 0.34 9.84
N LYS A 95 18.63 0.96 10.05
CA LYS A 95 17.44 0.29 10.58
C LYS A 95 16.67 -0.51 9.53
N TYR A 96 16.56 0.00 8.31
CA TYR A 96 15.61 -0.51 7.31
C TYR A 96 16.26 -1.04 6.03
N ALA A 97 17.55 -0.78 5.77
CA ALA A 97 18.21 -1.16 4.53
C ALA A 97 18.09 -2.67 4.25
N ALA A 98 18.35 -3.52 5.24
CA ALA A 98 18.24 -4.97 5.09
C ALA A 98 16.85 -5.42 4.59
N ASN A 99 15.79 -4.76 5.06
CA ASN A 99 14.41 -5.09 4.65
C ASN A 99 14.04 -4.47 3.29
N LEU A 100 14.59 -3.29 2.97
CA LEU A 100 14.33 -2.59 1.72
C LEU A 100 15.07 -3.24 0.54
N LEU A 101 16.31 -3.66 0.76
CA LEU A 101 17.20 -4.19 -0.27
C LEU A 101 16.67 -5.49 -0.90
N TYR A 102 15.98 -6.32 -0.10
CA TYR A 102 15.35 -7.55 -0.57
C TYR A 102 14.34 -7.33 -1.72
N CYS A 103 13.72 -6.15 -1.80
CA CYS A 103 12.79 -5.82 -2.86
C CYS A 103 13.43 -5.74 -4.25
N TYR A 104 14.75 -5.50 -4.33
CA TYR A 104 15.46 -5.39 -5.60
C TYR A 104 15.87 -6.75 -6.17
N ASP A 105 16.01 -7.77 -5.33
CA ASP A 105 16.40 -9.12 -5.77
C ASP A 105 15.21 -9.93 -6.31
N ILE A 106 13.97 -9.54 -5.99
CA ILE A 106 12.77 -10.23 -6.46
C ILE A 106 12.30 -9.59 -7.78
N PRO A 107 12.31 -10.33 -8.90
CA PRO A 107 11.83 -9.81 -10.17
C PRO A 107 10.33 -9.48 -10.07
N GLY A 108 9.95 -8.26 -10.45
CA GLY A 108 8.57 -7.80 -10.48
C GLY A 108 8.02 -7.24 -9.15
N LEU A 109 8.76 -7.34 -8.05
CA LEU A 109 8.39 -6.65 -6.80
C LEU A 109 8.84 -5.18 -6.89
N PRO A 110 7.95 -4.20 -6.74
CA PRO A 110 8.36 -2.80 -6.80
C PRO A 110 9.20 -2.42 -5.56
N PRO A 111 10.17 -1.50 -5.72
CA PRO A 111 11.01 -1.02 -4.62
C PRO A 111 10.26 -0.10 -3.64
N ASP A 112 9.09 0.42 -4.04
CA ASP A 112 8.20 1.23 -3.20
C ASP A 112 6.78 0.67 -3.16
N ASN A 113 6.01 1.10 -2.16
CA ASN A 113 4.61 0.72 -2.01
C ASN A 113 3.64 1.81 -2.55
N LEU A 114 4.13 2.90 -3.14
CA LEU A 114 3.33 4.10 -3.39
C LEU A 114 2.14 3.82 -4.30
N LYS A 115 2.35 2.99 -5.33
CA LYS A 115 1.28 2.56 -6.24
C LYS A 115 0.20 1.80 -5.49
N MET A 116 0.59 0.93 -4.55
CA MET A 116 -0.33 0.18 -3.71
C MET A 116 -1.10 1.11 -2.76
N GLU A 117 -0.41 2.04 -2.09
CA GLU A 117 -1.05 3.03 -1.21
C GLU A 117 -2.03 3.94 -1.96
N THR A 118 -1.65 4.38 -3.16
CA THR A 118 -2.48 5.19 -4.05
C THR A 118 -3.73 4.41 -4.46
N MET A 119 -3.56 3.18 -4.92
CA MET A 119 -4.65 2.28 -5.27
C MET A 119 -5.62 2.06 -4.08
N PHE A 120 -5.11 1.71 -2.90
CA PHE A 120 -5.97 1.53 -1.71
C PHE A 120 -6.67 2.83 -1.30
N SER A 121 -6.04 3.98 -1.51
CA SER A 121 -6.66 5.28 -1.26
C SER A 121 -7.79 5.57 -2.26
N HIS A 122 -7.62 5.21 -3.52
CA HIS A 122 -8.66 5.30 -4.55
C HIS A 122 -9.84 4.39 -4.23
N LEU A 123 -9.59 3.12 -3.88
CA LEU A 123 -10.63 2.17 -3.48
C LEU A 123 -11.43 2.69 -2.28
N ARG A 124 -10.75 3.18 -1.23
CA ARG A 124 -11.42 3.77 -0.05
C ARG A 124 -12.25 4.99 -0.40
N ARG A 125 -11.75 5.86 -1.28
CA ARG A 125 -12.50 7.05 -1.74
C ARG A 125 -13.74 6.65 -2.54
N HIS A 126 -13.59 5.71 -3.45
CA HIS A 126 -14.68 5.20 -4.28
C HIS A 126 -15.76 4.53 -3.43
N GLN A 127 -15.35 3.65 -2.51
CA GLN A 127 -16.27 2.98 -1.58
C GLN A 127 -17.08 3.97 -0.74
N ARG A 128 -16.42 5.02 -0.20
CA ARG A 128 -17.12 6.07 0.57
C ARG A 128 -18.11 6.84 -0.28
N ARG A 129 -17.78 7.09 -1.56
CA ARG A 129 -18.66 7.80 -2.49
C ARG A 129 -19.91 6.98 -2.83
N ILE A 130 -19.77 5.68 -3.05
CA ILE A 130 -20.91 4.79 -3.35
C ILE A 130 -21.75 4.53 -2.10
N SER A 131 -21.12 4.14 -0.99
CA SER A 131 -21.85 3.75 0.22
C SER A 131 -22.33 4.92 1.07
N GLY A 132 -21.76 6.13 0.89
CA GLY A 132 -21.99 7.28 1.76
C GLY A 132 -21.43 7.13 3.19
N ARG A 133 -20.77 5.99 3.51
CA ARG A 133 -20.31 5.66 4.86
C ARG A 133 -18.81 5.89 4.99
N LYS A 134 -18.35 6.39 6.14
CA LYS A 134 -16.91 6.53 6.45
C LYS A 134 -16.20 5.17 6.54
N SER A 135 -16.93 4.14 6.99
CA SER A 135 -16.43 2.79 7.16
C SER A 135 -16.01 2.18 5.82
N THR A 136 -14.84 1.55 5.81
CA THR A 136 -14.30 0.81 4.66
C THR A 136 -14.25 -0.69 4.96
N ALA A 137 -15.11 -1.17 5.87
CA ALA A 137 -15.16 -2.57 6.26
C ALA A 137 -15.42 -3.49 5.05
N GLU A 138 -16.24 -3.07 4.10
CA GLU A 138 -16.54 -3.82 2.88
C GLU A 138 -15.30 -4.06 2.00
N LEU A 139 -14.31 -3.17 2.05
CA LEU A 139 -13.02 -3.39 1.36
C LEU A 139 -12.18 -4.47 2.02
N ARG A 140 -12.43 -4.83 3.28
CA ARG A 140 -11.76 -5.97 3.90
C ARG A 140 -12.21 -7.29 3.26
N ASP A 141 -13.49 -7.37 2.93
CA ASP A 141 -14.10 -8.61 2.47
C ASP A 141 -13.98 -8.75 0.93
N PHE A 142 -14.09 -7.64 0.19
CA PHE A 142 -14.03 -7.64 -1.29
C PHE A 142 -12.80 -6.97 -1.90
N GLY A 143 -12.00 -6.24 -1.11
CA GLY A 143 -10.91 -5.42 -1.65
C GLY A 143 -9.83 -6.23 -2.38
N GLN A 144 -9.57 -7.47 -1.95
CA GLN A 144 -8.62 -8.37 -2.61
C GLN A 144 -8.98 -8.66 -4.08
N TYR A 145 -10.28 -8.69 -4.41
CA TYR A 145 -10.75 -8.87 -5.78
C TYR A 145 -10.79 -7.55 -6.54
N GLN A 146 -11.16 -6.44 -5.89
CA GLN A 146 -11.16 -5.13 -6.54
C GLN A 146 -9.78 -4.71 -7.06
N VAL A 147 -8.69 -5.18 -6.43
CA VAL A 147 -7.32 -4.98 -6.93
C VAL A 147 -7.09 -5.67 -8.29
N LEU A 148 -7.73 -6.82 -8.51
CA LEU A 148 -7.60 -7.59 -9.76
C LEU A 148 -8.49 -7.05 -10.89
N PHE A 149 -9.55 -6.31 -10.56
CA PHE A 149 -10.52 -5.74 -11.51
C PHE A 149 -10.36 -4.22 -11.65
N LEU A 150 -9.13 -3.75 -11.84
CA LEU A 150 -8.87 -2.36 -12.23
C LEU A 150 -9.15 -2.17 -13.73
N ALA A 151 -10.43 -2.17 -14.09
CA ALA A 151 -10.86 -1.80 -15.43
C ALA A 151 -10.88 -0.26 -15.59
N GLN A 152 -10.27 0.24 -16.66
CA GLN A 152 -10.26 1.67 -16.99
C GLN A 152 -11.49 2.09 -17.81
N SER A 153 -12.25 1.12 -18.33
CA SER A 153 -13.49 1.33 -19.06
C SER A 153 -14.52 0.24 -18.76
N GLU A 154 -15.79 0.53 -19.00
CA GLU A 154 -16.88 -0.44 -18.87
C GLU A 154 -16.69 -1.67 -19.76
N LYS A 155 -16.21 -1.45 -21.00
CA LYS A 155 -15.92 -2.54 -21.94
C LYS A 155 -14.87 -3.51 -21.38
N GLN A 156 -13.78 -2.96 -20.83
CA GLN A 156 -12.72 -3.75 -20.21
C GLN A 156 -13.22 -4.50 -18.97
N LEU A 157 -14.09 -3.87 -18.17
CA LEU A 157 -14.71 -4.52 -17.01
C LEU A 157 -15.57 -5.71 -17.44
N LEU A 158 -16.38 -5.55 -18.48
CA LEU A 158 -17.23 -6.60 -19.03
C LEU A 158 -16.38 -7.78 -19.53
N GLU A 159 -15.32 -7.51 -20.29
CA GLU A 159 -14.38 -8.53 -20.76
C GLU A 159 -13.74 -9.30 -19.60
N GLN A 160 -13.30 -8.59 -18.55
CA GLN A 160 -12.72 -9.22 -17.36
C GLN A 160 -13.74 -10.09 -16.61
N ILE A 161 -14.99 -9.64 -16.46
CA ILE A 161 -16.05 -10.42 -15.80
C ILE A 161 -16.38 -11.69 -16.60
N GLN A 162 -16.41 -11.59 -17.93
CA GLN A 162 -16.71 -12.73 -18.82
C GLN A 162 -15.65 -13.84 -18.77
N GLN A 163 -14.41 -13.52 -18.38
CA GLN A 163 -13.34 -14.51 -18.24
C GLN A 163 -13.50 -15.41 -17.01
N VAL A 164 -14.35 -15.04 -16.03
CA VAL A 164 -14.51 -15.81 -14.80
C VAL A 164 -15.56 -16.91 -14.98
N PRO A 165 -15.20 -18.20 -14.84
CA PRO A 165 -16.17 -19.28 -14.91
C PRO A 165 -17.23 -19.15 -13.81
N VAL A 166 -18.51 -19.29 -14.18
CA VAL A 166 -19.64 -19.17 -13.24
C VAL A 166 -19.53 -20.16 -12.07
N THR A 167 -18.94 -21.33 -12.31
CA THR A 167 -18.70 -22.36 -11.30
C THR A 167 -17.73 -21.89 -10.21
N GLU A 168 -16.62 -21.26 -10.61
CA GLU A 168 -15.63 -20.70 -9.68
C GLU A 168 -16.21 -19.52 -8.89
N TYR A 169 -16.94 -18.64 -9.57
CA TYR A 169 -17.66 -17.55 -8.91
C TYR A 169 -18.60 -18.09 -7.81
N LYS A 170 -19.42 -19.10 -8.11
CA LYS A 170 -20.33 -19.71 -7.13
C LYS A 170 -19.59 -20.36 -5.96
N ALA A 171 -18.49 -21.06 -6.25
CA ALA A 171 -17.66 -21.68 -5.20
C ALA A 171 -17.07 -20.62 -4.26
N GLN A 172 -16.54 -19.52 -4.82
CA GLN A 172 -15.96 -18.45 -4.02
C GLN A 172 -17.02 -17.67 -3.24
N ARG A 173 -18.21 -17.47 -3.82
CA ARG A 173 -19.34 -16.85 -3.12
C ARG A 173 -19.78 -17.66 -1.90
N ARG A 174 -19.77 -19.00 -2.00
CA ARG A 174 -20.04 -19.89 -0.87
C ARG A 174 -18.97 -19.77 0.22
N ARG A 175 -17.69 -19.78 -0.15
CA ARG A 175 -16.58 -19.59 0.82
C ARG A 175 -16.70 -18.26 1.56
N LEU A 176 -17.01 -17.18 0.85
CA LEU A 176 -17.21 -15.87 1.45
C LEU A 176 -18.40 -15.87 2.42
N ALA A 177 -19.54 -16.45 2.02
CA ALA A 177 -20.70 -16.58 2.91
C ALA A 177 -20.37 -17.36 4.20
N LEU A 178 -19.60 -18.44 4.11
CA LEU A 178 -19.14 -19.19 5.28
C LEU A 178 -18.22 -18.35 6.18
N SER A 179 -17.31 -17.57 5.60
CA SER A 179 -16.41 -16.70 6.36
C SER A 179 -17.13 -15.53 7.06
N GLU A 180 -18.23 -15.05 6.46
CA GLU A 180 -19.04 -13.97 7.00
C GLU A 180 -20.07 -14.44 8.03
N ALA A 181 -20.45 -15.72 8.01
CA ALA A 181 -21.49 -16.28 8.86
C ALA A 181 -21.35 -15.93 10.36
N PRO A 182 -20.15 -16.01 10.99
CA PRO A 182 -19.99 -15.63 12.39
C PRO A 182 -20.30 -14.15 12.65
N ARG A 183 -19.89 -13.26 11.73
CA ARG A 183 -20.15 -11.82 11.85
C ARG A 183 -21.63 -11.52 11.66
N GLN A 184 -22.27 -12.17 10.69
CA GLN A 184 -23.70 -12.04 10.45
C GLN A 184 -24.52 -12.54 11.64
N GLN A 185 -24.13 -13.67 12.26
CA GLN A 185 -24.79 -14.19 13.46
C GLN A 185 -24.68 -13.22 14.63
N LYS A 186 -23.48 -12.69 14.88
CA LYS A 186 -23.27 -11.65 15.91
C LYS A 186 -24.11 -10.40 15.62
N HIS A 187 -24.16 -9.96 14.36
CA HIS A 187 -24.96 -8.80 13.97
C HIS A 187 -26.46 -9.04 14.19
N ARG A 188 -26.99 -10.22 13.80
CA ARG A 188 -28.39 -10.60 14.04
C ARG A 188 -28.72 -10.62 15.54
N LEU A 189 -27.85 -11.20 16.37
CA LEU A 189 -28.02 -11.21 17.83
C LEU A 189 -28.05 -9.80 18.43
N HIS A 190 -27.27 -8.86 17.91
CA HIS A 190 -27.27 -7.47 18.40
C HIS A 190 -28.45 -6.64 17.89
N HIS A 191 -28.93 -6.90 16.67
CA HIS A 191 -29.99 -6.10 16.04
C HIS A 191 -31.39 -6.60 16.37
N ASP A 192 -31.60 -7.91 16.38
CA ASP A 192 -32.87 -8.57 16.72
C ASP A 192 -32.61 -9.87 17.49
N PRO A 193 -32.37 -9.77 18.81
CA PRO A 193 -31.99 -10.93 19.61
C PRO A 193 -33.10 -11.99 19.68
N VAL A 194 -34.38 -11.59 19.68
CA VAL A 194 -35.51 -12.52 19.85
C VAL A 194 -35.62 -13.43 18.63
N SER A 195 -35.67 -12.85 17.44
CA SER A 195 -35.75 -13.63 16.18
C SER A 195 -34.49 -14.48 15.96
N ALA A 196 -33.31 -13.94 16.31
CA ALA A 196 -32.06 -14.66 16.19
C ALA A 196 -32.01 -15.89 17.12
N ILE A 197 -32.45 -15.76 18.37
CA ILE A 197 -32.50 -16.87 19.33
C ILE A 197 -33.52 -17.92 18.87
N GLN A 198 -34.72 -17.52 18.44
CA GLN A 198 -35.74 -18.44 17.94
C GLN A 198 -35.23 -19.25 16.73
N SER A 199 -34.53 -18.58 15.80
CA SER A 199 -33.91 -19.25 14.65
C SER A 199 -32.87 -20.28 15.07
N LEU A 200 -32.05 -19.99 16.09
CA LEU A 200 -31.04 -20.93 16.60
C LEU A 200 -31.68 -22.13 17.30
N VAL A 201 -32.74 -21.92 18.07
CA VAL A 201 -33.50 -23.01 18.71
C VAL A 201 -34.10 -23.93 17.64
N HIS A 202 -34.68 -23.36 16.58
CA HIS A 202 -35.24 -24.15 15.50
C HIS A 202 -34.18 -24.98 14.76
N GLN A 203 -33.04 -24.37 14.42
CA GLN A 203 -31.90 -25.09 13.82
C GLN A 203 -31.40 -26.22 14.72
N HIS A 204 -31.36 -26.01 16.04
CA HIS A 204 -30.95 -27.05 16.97
C HIS A 204 -31.93 -28.23 16.99
N GLN A 205 -33.24 -27.96 16.95
CA GLN A 205 -34.27 -28.99 16.87
C GLN A 205 -34.19 -29.80 15.57
N GLU A 206 -33.90 -29.15 14.44
CA GLU A 206 -33.68 -29.83 13.15
C GLU A 206 -32.45 -30.74 13.18
N ILE A 207 -31.36 -30.31 13.80
CA ILE A 207 -30.15 -31.14 13.94
C ILE A 207 -30.45 -32.37 14.80
N LEU A 208 -31.17 -32.20 15.91
CA LEU A 208 -31.56 -33.32 16.78
C LEU A 208 -32.44 -34.32 16.03
N SER A 209 -33.42 -33.87 15.25
CA SER A 209 -34.30 -34.77 14.49
C SER A 209 -33.57 -35.55 13.40
N VAL A 210 -32.57 -34.93 12.73
CA VAL A 210 -31.71 -35.62 11.75
C VAL A 210 -30.82 -36.66 12.44
N LEU A 211 -30.25 -36.35 13.61
CA LEU A 211 -29.42 -37.30 14.36
C LEU A 211 -30.24 -38.48 14.90
N GLU A 212 -31.44 -38.23 15.39
CA GLU A 212 -32.37 -39.28 15.86
C GLU A 212 -32.80 -40.19 14.71
N SER A 213 -33.12 -39.63 13.53
CA SER A 213 -33.50 -40.43 12.36
C SER A 213 -32.32 -41.21 11.75
N GLN A 214 -31.08 -40.72 11.87
CA GLN A 214 -29.88 -41.48 11.51
C GLN A 214 -29.54 -42.58 12.53
N ALA A 215 -29.81 -42.36 13.82
CA ALA A 215 -29.62 -43.37 14.87
C ALA A 215 -30.63 -44.53 14.79
N LEU A 216 -31.82 -44.27 14.24
CA LEU A 216 -32.86 -45.28 14.01
C LEU A 216 -32.70 -46.06 12.69
N SER A 217 -31.76 -45.67 11.82
CA SER A 217 -31.48 -46.36 10.55
C SER A 217 -30.30 -47.34 10.61
N TYR A 218 -29.73 -47.57 11.80
CA TYR A 218 -28.72 -48.59 12.10
C TYR A 218 -29.31 -49.68 13.00
#